data_AF-A0A1Y0KXL1-F1
#
_entry.id   AF-A0A1Y0KXL1-F1
#
_cell.length_a   1.000
_cell.length_b   1.000
_cell.length_c   1.000
_cell.angle_alpha   90.00
_cell.angle_beta   90.00
_cell.angle_gamma   90.00
#
_symmetry.space_group_name_H-M   'P 1'
#
loop_
_entity.id
_entity.type
_entity.pdbx_description
1 polymer ?
#
loop_
_entity_poly.entity_id
_entity_poly.type
_entity_poly.pdbx_seq_one_letter_code
_entity_poly.pdbx_strand_id
1 'polypeptide(L)'
;MTKEVLNLFMAVFYISVMAGAIVFVFWMTIQKRKNMESMKGNIKQKLSSSVPLSAKDITLIGRGFDLSPKSSRDVIYRLYAEIDEPTTFSALKKLVVEIEKEEPFDELPDEVKPSLSRLLKIIESSQDDSDKHILLPITSTLNRYTELKSEQEKAKKQTNRAYIITIISFVVGAISFYFTLKSPSDVDIKRAMEQVLIERSVTNTNEP
;
A
#
# COMPACT_ATOMS: atom_id res chain seq x y z
N MET A 1 4.94 0.57 43.39
CA MET A 1 5.42 0.19 42.04
C MET A 1 6.71 0.97 41.79
N THR A 2 7.84 0.29 41.58
CA THR A 2 9.12 0.98 41.32
C THR A 2 9.10 1.62 39.94
N LYS A 3 9.86 2.72 39.74
CA LYS A 3 9.94 3.42 38.45
C LYS A 3 10.33 2.49 37.29
N GLU A 4 11.13 1.46 37.57
CA GLU A 4 11.53 0.45 36.60
C GLU A 4 10.37 -0.42 36.13
N VAL A 5 9.51 -0.88 37.06
CA VAL A 5 8.31 -1.68 36.73
C VAL A 5 7.32 -0.84 35.93
N LEU A 6 7.17 0.45 36.27
CA LEU A 6 6.32 1.38 35.51
C LEU A 6 6.87 1.62 34.09
N ASN A 7 8.18 1.82 33.94
CA ASN A 7 8.81 2.01 32.63
C ASN A 7 8.70 0.76 31.75
N LEU A 8 8.91 -0.44 32.32
CA LEU A 8 8.74 -1.70 31.60
C LEU A 8 7.29 -1.87 31.11
N PHE A 9 6.32 -1.59 31.97
CA PHE A 9 4.90 -1.67 31.62
C PHE A 9 4.55 -0.70 30.48
N MET A 10 5.02 0.56 30.56
CA MET A 10 4.78 1.57 29.52
C MET A 10 5.44 1.18 28.19
N ALA A 11 6.63 0.58 28.22
CA ALA A 11 7.30 0.09 27.01
C ALA A 11 6.53 -1.06 26.35
N VAL A 12 6.07 -2.04 27.13
CA VAL A 12 5.25 -3.16 26.61
C VAL A 12 3.93 -2.65 26.05
N PHE A 13 3.24 -1.76 26.78
CA PHE A 13 1.98 -1.17 26.32
C PHE A 13 2.14 -0.42 24.99
N TYR A 14 3.20 0.39 24.86
CA TYR A 14 3.48 1.12 23.62
C TYR A 14 3.71 0.18 22.44
N ILE A 15 4.50 -0.89 22.64
CA ILE A 15 4.75 -1.90 21.60
C ILE A 15 3.44 -2.61 21.22
N SER A 16 2.60 -2.98 22.19
CA SER A 16 1.31 -3.64 21.94
C SER A 16 0.35 -2.74 21.14
N VAL A 17 0.26 -1.44 21.48
CA VAL A 17 -0.57 -0.48 20.76
C VAL A 17 -0.07 -0.30 19.32
N MET A 18 1.25 -0.16 19.13
CA MET A 18 1.86 -0.04 17.81
C MET A 18 1.64 -1.30 16.96
N ALA A 19 1.82 -2.48 17.53
CA ALA A 19 1.54 -3.75 16.85
C ALA A 19 0.06 -3.87 16.46
N GLY A 20 -0.85 -3.52 17.36
CA GLY A 20 -2.30 -3.49 17.10
C GLY A 20 -2.66 -2.55 15.95
N ALA A 21 -2.10 -1.34 15.93
CA ALA A 21 -2.34 -0.37 14.85
C ALA A 21 -1.84 -0.88 13.49
N ILE A 22 -0.66 -1.52 13.44
CA ILE A 22 -0.12 -2.11 12.20
C ILE A 22 -1.04 -3.22 11.69
N VAL A 23 -1.47 -4.13 12.57
CA VAL A 23 -2.39 -5.23 12.20
C VAL A 23 -3.72 -4.66 11.69
N PHE A 24 -4.26 -3.64 12.35
CA PHE A 24 -5.51 -3.00 11.93
C PHE A 24 -5.41 -2.37 10.53
N VAL A 25 -4.35 -1.59 10.26
CA VAL A 25 -4.12 -0.98 8.94
C VAL A 25 -3.93 -2.05 7.87
N PHE A 26 -3.22 -3.13 8.19
CA PHE A 26 -3.01 -4.25 7.28
C PHE A 26 -4.32 -4.97 6.97
N TRP A 27 -5.15 -5.23 7.99
CA TRP A 27 -6.46 -5.84 7.83
C TRP A 27 -7.39 -4.98 6.99
N MET A 28 -7.48 -3.67 7.25
CA MET A 28 -8.28 -2.73 6.46
C MET A 28 -7.87 -2.73 4.98
N THR A 29 -6.56 -2.79 4.71
CA THR A 29 -6.01 -2.85 3.35
C THR A 29 -6.37 -4.17 2.65
N ILE A 30 -6.28 -5.30 3.36
CA ILE A 30 -6.67 -6.61 2.83
C ILE A 30 -8.17 -6.66 2.54
N GLN A 31 -9.00 -6.16 3.46
CA GLN A 31 -10.45 -6.16 3.31
C GLN A 31 -10.86 -5.36 2.06
N LYS A 32 -10.28 -4.18 1.87
CA LYS A 32 -10.53 -3.36 0.67
C LYS A 32 -10.16 -4.12 -0.62
N ARG A 33 -9.02 -4.81 -0.65
CA ARG A 33 -8.62 -5.63 -1.80
C ARG A 33 -9.59 -6.78 -2.06
N LYS A 34 -10.01 -7.49 -1.02
CA LYS A 34 -11.00 -8.57 -1.13
C LYS A 34 -12.32 -8.07 -1.68
N ASN A 35 -12.77 -6.89 -1.25
CA ASN A 35 -13.99 -6.26 -1.74
C ASN A 35 -13.88 -5.88 -3.24
N MET A 36 -12.74 -5.34 -3.67
CA MET A 36 -12.48 -5.04 -5.09
C MET A 36 -12.52 -6.30 -5.96
N GLU A 37 -11.87 -7.39 -5.53
CA GLU A 37 -11.91 -8.68 -6.26
C GLU A 37 -13.33 -9.29 -6.28
N SER A 38 -14.07 -9.16 -5.18
CA SER A 38 -15.45 -9.64 -5.12
C SER A 38 -16.37 -8.86 -6.07
N MET A 39 -16.20 -7.53 -6.12
CA MET A 39 -16.89 -6.66 -7.07
C MET A 39 -16.54 -7.02 -8.52
N LYS A 40 -15.25 -7.25 -8.80
CA LYS A 40 -14.77 -7.67 -10.12
C LYS A 40 -15.44 -8.97 -10.58
N GLY A 41 -15.50 -9.97 -9.71
CA GLY A 41 -16.20 -11.23 -9.98
C GLY A 41 -17.69 -11.04 -10.25
N ASN A 42 -18.34 -10.18 -9.45
CA ASN A 42 -19.77 -9.87 -9.62
C ASN A 42 -20.07 -9.19 -10.96
N ILE A 43 -19.25 -8.23 -11.38
CA ILE A 43 -19.40 -7.54 -12.67
C ILE A 43 -19.16 -8.51 -13.82
N LYS A 44 -18.11 -9.34 -13.74
CA LYS A 44 -17.83 -10.35 -14.76
C LYS A 44 -19.02 -11.29 -14.95
N GLN A 45 -19.63 -11.77 -13.85
CA GLN A 45 -20.82 -12.61 -13.91
C GLN A 45 -22.02 -11.89 -14.54
N LYS A 46 -22.25 -10.62 -14.20
CA LYS A 46 -23.33 -9.81 -14.78
C LYS A 46 -23.14 -9.57 -16.29
N LEU A 47 -21.92 -9.31 -16.72
CA LEU A 47 -21.57 -9.15 -18.13
C LEU A 47 -21.74 -10.47 -18.92
N SER A 48 -21.28 -11.60 -18.37
CA SER A 48 -21.49 -12.92 -18.98
C SER A 48 -22.97 -13.32 -19.05
N SER A 49 -23.80 -12.75 -18.18
CA SER A 49 -25.25 -12.96 -18.17
C SER A 49 -26.01 -11.95 -19.03
N SER A 50 -25.30 -11.14 -19.84
CA SER A 50 -25.86 -10.09 -20.70
C SER A 50 -26.72 -9.05 -19.97
N VAL A 51 -26.44 -8.80 -18.69
CA VAL A 51 -27.11 -7.75 -17.92
C VAL A 51 -26.56 -6.39 -18.38
N PRO A 52 -27.41 -5.47 -18.87
CA PRO A 52 -26.95 -4.12 -19.20
C PRO A 52 -26.55 -3.39 -17.91
N LEU A 53 -25.34 -2.85 -17.88
CA LEU A 53 -24.81 -2.07 -16.76
C LEU A 53 -24.57 -0.63 -17.24
N SER A 54 -25.03 0.33 -16.44
CA SER A 54 -24.72 1.76 -16.59
C SER A 54 -23.58 2.20 -15.67
N ALA A 55 -23.01 3.38 -15.91
CA ALA A 55 -22.00 3.99 -15.04
C ALA A 55 -22.52 4.16 -13.59
N LYS A 56 -23.78 4.54 -13.44
CA LYS A 56 -24.45 4.65 -12.14
C LYS A 56 -24.56 3.30 -11.42
N ASP A 57 -24.88 2.22 -12.14
CA ASP A 57 -24.97 0.88 -11.55
C ASP A 57 -23.62 0.43 -10.97
N ILE A 58 -22.50 0.79 -11.60
CA ILE A 58 -21.17 0.46 -11.08
C ILE A 58 -20.93 1.12 -9.73
N THR A 59 -21.33 2.38 -9.56
CA THR A 59 -21.18 3.06 -8.27
C THR A 59 -22.09 2.46 -7.19
N LEU A 60 -23.30 2.03 -7.55
CA LEU A 60 -24.26 1.40 -6.63
C LEU A 60 -23.80 -0.01 -6.22
N ILE A 61 -23.34 -0.81 -7.17
CA ILE A 61 -22.74 -2.13 -6.92
C ILE A 61 -21.52 -1.97 -6.00
N GLY A 62 -20.65 -1.01 -6.31
CA GLY A 62 -19.46 -0.74 -5.52
C GLY A 62 -19.76 -0.35 -4.07
N ARG A 63 -20.80 0.46 -3.82
CA ARG A 63 -21.27 0.75 -2.45
C ARG A 63 -21.70 -0.52 -1.72
N GLY A 64 -22.31 -1.48 -2.41
CA GLY A 64 -22.63 -2.80 -1.86
C GLY A 64 -21.41 -3.59 -1.38
N PHE A 65 -20.23 -3.29 -1.92
CA PHE A 65 -18.94 -3.85 -1.50
C PHE A 65 -18.11 -2.89 -0.63
N ASP A 66 -18.71 -1.85 -0.06
CA ASP A 66 -18.01 -0.83 0.75
C ASP A 66 -16.85 -0.15 -0.01
N LEU A 67 -17.06 0.09 -1.31
CA LEU A 67 -16.11 0.79 -2.18
C LEU A 67 -16.60 2.21 -2.47
N SER A 68 -15.66 3.15 -2.43
CA SER A 68 -15.89 4.52 -2.92
C SER A 68 -16.17 4.53 -4.42
N PRO A 69 -16.92 5.51 -4.97
CA PRO A 69 -17.20 5.62 -6.40
C PRO A 69 -15.95 5.52 -7.28
N LYS A 70 -14.86 6.19 -6.87
CA LYS A 70 -13.55 6.09 -7.54
C LYS A 70 -13.00 4.67 -7.55
N SER A 71 -13.00 3.99 -6.40
CA SER A 71 -12.55 2.59 -6.32
C SER A 71 -13.43 1.64 -7.15
N SER A 72 -14.71 1.94 -7.30
CA SER A 72 -15.64 1.20 -8.15
C SER A 72 -15.31 1.36 -9.64
N ARG A 73 -15.00 2.58 -10.08
CA ARG A 73 -14.55 2.88 -11.44
C ARG A 73 -13.18 2.27 -11.74
N ASP A 74 -12.25 2.31 -10.78
CA ASP A 74 -10.94 1.63 -10.87
C ASP A 74 -11.07 0.13 -11.15
N VAL A 75 -12.09 -0.54 -10.59
CA VAL A 75 -12.35 -1.96 -10.87
C VAL A 75 -12.73 -2.17 -12.34
N ILE A 76 -13.51 -1.26 -12.93
CA ILE A 76 -13.88 -1.32 -14.35
C ILE A 76 -12.67 -1.09 -15.24
N TYR A 77 -11.83 -0.09 -14.96
CA TYR A 77 -10.62 0.16 -15.74
C TYR A 77 -9.66 -1.03 -15.72
N ARG A 78 -9.49 -1.67 -14.56
CA ARG A 78 -8.70 -2.91 -14.46
C ARG A 78 -9.32 -4.07 -15.23
N LEU A 79 -10.63 -4.26 -15.11
CA LEU A 79 -11.33 -5.32 -15.82
C LEU A 79 -11.25 -5.11 -17.35
N TYR A 80 -11.31 -3.86 -17.82
CA TYR A 80 -11.11 -3.50 -19.21
C TYR A 80 -9.68 -3.79 -19.70
N ALA A 81 -8.67 -3.57 -18.86
CA ALA A 81 -7.28 -3.87 -19.20
C ALA A 81 -6.96 -5.38 -19.25
N GLU A 82 -7.76 -6.22 -18.58
CA GLU A 82 -7.50 -7.67 -18.43
C GLU A 82 -8.39 -8.56 -19.32
N ILE A 83 -9.41 -8.01 -19.99
CA ILE A 83 -10.39 -8.83 -20.72
C ILE A 83 -9.90 -9.18 -22.13
N ASP A 84 -9.86 -10.47 -22.45
CA ASP A 84 -9.48 -10.97 -23.78
C ASP A 84 -10.70 -11.32 -24.66
N GLU A 85 -11.89 -11.43 -24.07
CA GLU A 85 -13.11 -11.84 -24.78
C GLU A 85 -13.74 -10.65 -25.55
N PRO A 86 -13.90 -10.73 -26.89
CA PRO A 86 -14.33 -9.59 -27.72
C PRO A 86 -15.71 -9.01 -27.38
N THR A 87 -16.66 -9.86 -27.00
CA THR A 87 -18.03 -9.50 -26.62
C THR A 87 -18.03 -8.68 -25.32
N THR A 88 -17.35 -9.21 -24.30
CA THR A 88 -17.18 -8.57 -22.99
C THR A 88 -16.36 -7.29 -23.09
N PHE A 89 -15.33 -7.26 -23.95
CA PHE A 89 -14.54 -6.06 -24.24
C PHE A 89 -15.41 -4.93 -24.81
N SER A 90 -16.29 -5.22 -25.76
CA SER A 90 -17.19 -4.22 -26.35
C SER A 90 -18.17 -3.64 -25.33
N ALA A 91 -18.72 -4.48 -24.45
CA ALA A 91 -19.59 -4.02 -23.36
C ALA A 91 -18.82 -3.14 -22.35
N LEU A 92 -17.62 -3.56 -21.95
CA LEU A 92 -16.76 -2.78 -21.05
C LEU A 92 -16.31 -1.46 -21.68
N LYS A 93 -15.98 -1.44 -22.97
CA LYS A 93 -15.61 -0.21 -23.68
C LYS A 93 -16.74 0.83 -23.64
N LYS A 94 -17.99 0.40 -23.87
CA LYS A 94 -19.15 1.31 -23.76
C LYS A 94 -19.29 1.86 -22.35
N LEU A 95 -19.13 1.01 -21.35
CA LEU A 95 -19.22 1.38 -19.95
C LEU A 95 -18.10 2.36 -19.53
N VAL A 96 -16.86 2.14 -19.99
CA VAL A 96 -15.73 3.05 -19.77
C VAL A 96 -16.02 4.43 -20.35
N VAL A 97 -16.49 4.49 -21.61
CA VAL A 97 -16.85 5.76 -22.26
C VAL A 97 -17.99 6.47 -21.53
N GLU A 98 -18.95 5.73 -20.99
CA GLU A 98 -20.04 6.29 -20.19
C GLU A 98 -19.53 6.87 -18.86
N ILE A 99 -18.63 6.15 -18.17
CA ILE A 99 -17.99 6.62 -16.94
C ILE A 99 -17.16 7.89 -17.20
N GLU A 100 -16.37 7.93 -18.26
CA GLU A 100 -15.56 9.10 -18.63
C GLU A 100 -16.43 10.33 -18.96
N LYS A 101 -17.63 10.12 -19.51
CA LYS A 101 -18.57 11.21 -19.78
C LYS A 101 -19.24 11.75 -18.51
N GLU A 102 -19.61 10.87 -17.58
CA GLU A 102 -20.22 11.29 -16.31
C GLU A 102 -19.20 12.02 -15.41
N GLU A 103 -17.94 11.57 -15.42
CA GLU A 103 -16.88 12.09 -14.55
C GLU A 103 -15.60 12.40 -15.35
N PRO A 104 -15.61 13.45 -16.20
CA PRO A 104 -14.52 13.77 -17.13
C PRO A 104 -13.21 14.18 -16.46
N PHE A 105 -13.26 14.41 -15.14
CA PHE A 105 -12.12 14.84 -14.34
C PHE A 105 -11.81 13.85 -13.20
N ASP A 106 -12.21 12.58 -13.30
CA ASP A 106 -12.09 11.61 -12.21
C ASP A 106 -10.65 11.39 -11.71
N GLU A 107 -9.68 11.51 -12.63
CA GLU A 107 -8.24 11.38 -12.36
C GLU A 107 -7.65 12.57 -11.59
N LEU A 108 -8.36 13.70 -11.55
CA LEU A 108 -7.89 14.93 -10.93
C LEU A 108 -8.21 14.99 -9.42
N PRO A 109 -7.50 15.84 -8.64
CA PRO A 109 -7.80 16.04 -7.23
C PRO A 109 -9.20 16.64 -7.01
N ASP A 110 -9.87 16.26 -5.94
CA ASP A 110 -11.26 16.69 -5.67
C ASP A 110 -11.37 18.21 -5.49
N GLU A 111 -10.27 18.89 -5.12
CA GLU A 111 -10.19 20.33 -4.96
C GLU A 111 -10.35 21.09 -6.29
N VAL A 112 -9.95 20.49 -7.41
CA VAL A 112 -9.98 21.15 -8.73
C VAL A 112 -11.18 20.75 -9.59
N LYS A 113 -11.82 19.62 -9.31
CA LYS A 113 -12.97 19.10 -10.09
C LYS A 113 -14.11 20.13 -10.22
N PRO A 114 -14.59 20.79 -9.15
CA PRO A 114 -15.71 21.73 -9.26
C PRO A 114 -15.39 22.92 -10.18
N SER A 115 -14.15 23.41 -10.12
CA SER A 115 -13.66 24.52 -10.94
C SER A 115 -13.60 24.15 -12.41
N LEU A 116 -13.09 22.94 -12.73
CA LEU A 116 -13.00 22.44 -14.10
C LEU A 116 -14.38 22.11 -14.68
N SER A 117 -15.29 21.54 -13.89
CA SER A 117 -16.68 21.34 -14.30
C SER A 117 -17.38 22.65 -14.60
N ARG A 118 -17.08 23.73 -13.86
CA ARG A 118 -17.63 25.05 -14.15
C ARG A 118 -17.04 25.65 -15.43
N LEU A 119 -15.74 25.51 -15.64
CA LEU A 119 -15.06 25.93 -16.87
C LEU A 119 -15.62 25.20 -18.10
N LEU A 120 -15.83 23.89 -18.00
CA LEU A 120 -16.41 23.08 -19.07
C LEU A 120 -17.78 23.61 -19.49
N LYS A 121 -18.65 23.92 -18.52
CA LYS A 121 -19.98 24.51 -18.80
C LYS A 121 -19.89 25.88 -19.47
N ILE A 122 -18.95 26.73 -19.04
CA ILE A 122 -18.74 28.05 -19.65
C ILE A 122 -18.29 27.90 -21.11
N ILE A 123 -17.33 26.99 -21.35
CA ILE A 123 -16.79 26.72 -22.68
C ILE A 123 -17.85 26.10 -23.61
N GLU A 124 -18.65 25.15 -23.11
CA GLU A 124 -19.77 24.56 -23.86
C GLU A 124 -20.83 25.59 -24.25
N SER A 125 -20.98 26.66 -23.46
CA SER A 125 -21.88 27.77 -23.75
C SER A 125 -21.29 28.89 -24.62
N SER A 126 -19.98 28.83 -24.92
CA SER A 126 -19.30 29.83 -25.74
C SER A 126 -19.59 29.60 -27.24
N GLN A 127 -19.67 30.70 -27.99
CA GLN A 127 -19.80 30.66 -29.45
C GLN A 127 -18.45 30.64 -30.19
N ASP A 128 -17.35 30.87 -29.47
CA ASP A 128 -16.02 30.88 -30.06
C ASP A 128 -15.42 29.47 -30.03
N ASP A 129 -15.07 28.93 -31.20
CA ASP A 129 -14.47 27.60 -31.31
C ASP A 129 -13.10 27.52 -30.62
N SER A 130 -12.40 28.65 -30.45
CA SER A 130 -11.12 28.69 -29.75
C SER A 130 -11.25 28.35 -28.26
N ASP A 131 -12.38 28.68 -27.63
CA ASP A 131 -12.64 28.41 -26.22
C ASP A 131 -12.74 26.92 -25.93
N LYS A 132 -13.19 26.12 -26.90
CA LYS A 132 -13.32 24.65 -26.80
C LYS A 132 -11.97 23.97 -26.56
N HIS A 133 -10.87 24.62 -26.91
CA HIS A 133 -9.52 24.09 -26.75
C HIS A 133 -8.81 24.55 -25.48
N ILE A 134 -9.37 25.50 -24.70
CA ILE A 134 -8.72 26.06 -23.50
C ILE A 134 -8.54 25.01 -22.40
N LEU A 135 -9.50 24.10 -22.26
CA LEU A 135 -9.47 23.08 -21.21
C LEU A 135 -8.37 22.04 -21.43
N LEU A 136 -8.06 21.70 -22.69
CA LEU A 136 -7.13 20.62 -23.03
C LEU A 136 -5.72 20.80 -22.45
N PRO A 137 -5.04 21.96 -22.59
CA PRO A 137 -3.73 22.15 -21.97
C PRO A 137 -3.79 22.20 -20.44
N ILE A 138 -4.89 22.70 -19.86
CA ILE A 138 -5.08 22.76 -18.41
C ILE A 138 -5.22 21.34 -17.84
N THR A 139 -6.12 20.54 -18.40
CA THR A 139 -6.34 19.16 -17.96
C THR A 139 -5.10 18.29 -18.20
N SER A 140 -4.43 18.43 -19.34
CA SER A 140 -3.17 17.73 -19.63
C SER A 140 -2.08 18.05 -18.60
N THR A 141 -1.91 19.32 -18.24
CA THR A 141 -0.92 19.74 -17.23
C THR A 141 -1.27 19.20 -15.84
N LEU A 142 -2.55 19.26 -15.46
CA LEU A 142 -3.00 18.75 -14.17
C LEU A 142 -2.88 17.22 -14.07
N ASN A 143 -3.20 16.49 -15.15
CA ASN A 143 -3.01 15.04 -15.23
C ASN A 143 -1.52 14.68 -15.12
N ARG A 144 -0.64 15.42 -15.79
CA ARG A 144 0.81 15.21 -15.65
C ARG A 144 1.30 15.48 -14.23
N TYR A 145 0.76 16.50 -13.56
CA TYR A 145 1.08 16.78 -12.17
C TYR A 145 0.60 15.66 -11.24
N THR A 146 -0.62 15.13 -11.42
CA THR A 146 -1.12 14.02 -10.59
C THR A 146 -0.33 12.74 -10.82
N GLU A 147 0.07 12.46 -12.05
CA GLU A 147 0.95 11.35 -12.39
C GLU A 147 2.30 11.45 -11.68
N LEU A 148 2.99 12.60 -11.80
CA LEU A 148 4.27 12.84 -11.13
C LEU A 148 4.16 12.72 -9.60
N LYS A 149 3.07 13.23 -9.01
CA LYS A 149 2.81 13.10 -7.58
C LYS A 149 2.59 11.63 -7.17
N SER A 150 1.84 10.87 -7.97
CA SER A 150 1.61 9.44 -7.76
C SER A 150 2.92 8.62 -7.83
N GLU A 151 3.78 8.92 -8.80
CA GLU A 151 5.10 8.32 -8.92
C GLU A 151 5.98 8.65 -7.70
N GLN A 152 5.98 9.91 -7.26
CA GLN A 152 6.71 10.34 -6.07
C GLN A 152 6.20 9.61 -4.81
N GLU A 153 4.89 9.45 -4.65
CA GLU A 153 4.31 8.72 -3.52
C GLU A 153 4.68 7.22 -3.55
N LYS A 154 4.67 6.60 -4.72
CA LYS A 154 5.13 5.20 -4.90
C LYS A 154 6.59 5.06 -4.51
N ALA A 155 7.45 5.97 -5.00
CA ALA A 155 8.86 6.01 -4.65
C ALA A 155 9.06 6.19 -3.14
N LYS A 156 8.35 7.14 -2.51
CA LYS A 156 8.41 7.38 -1.05
C LYS A 156 8.00 6.13 -0.26
N LYS A 157 6.96 5.41 -0.68
CA LYS A 157 6.55 4.15 -0.04
C LYS A 157 7.63 3.08 -0.16
N GLN A 158 8.27 2.95 -1.31
CA GLN A 158 9.38 2.02 -1.51
C GLN A 158 10.59 2.39 -0.65
N THR A 159 10.99 3.67 -0.64
CA THR A 159 12.09 4.18 0.19
C THR A 159 11.82 3.97 1.68
N ASN A 160 10.61 4.24 2.16
CA ASN A 160 10.25 3.99 3.57
C ASN A 160 10.37 2.50 3.93
N ARG A 161 9.96 1.58 3.05
CA ARG A 161 10.13 0.13 3.27
C ARG A 161 11.61 -0.23 3.36
N ALA A 162 12.43 0.27 2.42
CA ALA A 162 13.86 0.05 2.43
C ALA A 162 14.50 0.59 3.72
N TYR A 163 14.10 1.79 4.16
CA TYR A 163 14.59 2.41 5.38
C TYR A 163 14.29 1.59 6.65
N ILE A 164 13.09 1.03 6.76
CA ILE A 164 12.73 0.12 7.87
C ILE A 164 13.65 -1.11 7.86
N ILE A 165 13.89 -1.70 6.69
CA ILE A 165 14.82 -2.84 6.56
C ILE A 165 16.23 -2.42 7.00
N THR A 166 16.72 -1.26 6.56
CA THR A 166 18.04 -0.74 6.97
C THR A 166 18.16 -0.57 8.48
N ILE A 167 17.14 -0.02 9.15
CA ILE A 167 17.14 0.12 10.62
C ILE A 167 17.22 -1.25 11.29
N ILE A 168 16.38 -2.21 10.88
CA ILE A 168 16.38 -3.56 11.45
C ILE A 168 17.77 -4.20 11.26
N SER A 169 18.34 -4.11 10.06
CA SER A 169 19.68 -4.63 9.77
C SER A 169 20.77 -3.96 10.62
N PHE A 170 20.66 -2.65 10.86
CA PHE A 170 21.59 -1.93 11.73
C PHE A 170 21.51 -2.41 13.18
N VAL A 171 20.30 -2.59 13.72
CA VAL A 171 20.11 -3.08 15.09
C VAL A 171 20.67 -4.50 15.24
N VAL A 172 20.37 -5.40 14.30
CA VAL A 172 20.93 -6.76 14.29
C VAL A 172 22.45 -6.72 14.21
N GLY A 173 23.01 -5.88 13.34
CA GLY A 173 24.46 -5.68 13.22
C GLY A 173 25.10 -5.20 14.52
N ALA A 174 24.48 -4.23 15.21
CA ALA A 174 24.97 -3.73 16.49
C ALA A 174 24.91 -4.78 17.61
N ILE A 175 23.85 -5.60 17.66
CA ILE A 175 23.73 -6.72 18.61
C ILE A 175 24.81 -7.76 18.33
N SER A 176 24.99 -8.17 17.08
CA SER A 176 26.04 -9.12 16.68
C SER A 176 27.42 -8.59 17.05
N PHE A 177 27.68 -7.31 16.82
CA PHE A 177 28.95 -6.66 17.19
C PHE A 177 29.18 -6.66 18.69
N TYR A 178 28.15 -6.40 19.50
CA TYR A 178 28.24 -6.50 20.95
C TYR A 178 28.61 -7.92 21.43
N PHE A 179 28.01 -8.96 20.84
CA PHE A 179 28.39 -10.34 21.14
C PHE A 179 29.82 -10.67 20.70
N THR A 180 30.28 -10.13 19.57
CA THR A 180 31.69 -10.28 19.14
C THR A 180 32.65 -9.66 20.16
N LEU A 181 32.37 -8.45 20.66
CA LEU A 181 33.22 -7.80 21.68
C LEU A 181 33.23 -8.55 23.02
N LYS A 182 32.18 -9.32 23.34
CA LYS A 182 32.10 -10.15 24.55
C LYS A 182 32.53 -11.60 24.31
N SER A 183 32.89 -11.97 23.09
CA SER A 183 33.40 -13.30 22.82
C SER A 183 34.76 -13.50 23.51
N PRO A 184 35.01 -14.67 24.13
CA PRO A 184 36.25 -14.92 24.85
C PRO A 184 37.46 -14.79 23.92
N SER A 185 38.51 -14.13 24.38
CA SER A 185 39.74 -13.98 23.61
C SER A 185 40.59 -15.25 23.64
N ASP A 186 41.57 -15.38 22.74
CA ASP A 186 42.52 -16.52 22.73
C ASP A 186 43.22 -16.71 24.08
N VAL A 187 43.41 -15.63 24.84
CA VAL A 187 44.03 -15.67 26.19
C VAL A 187 43.06 -16.26 27.21
N ASP A 188 41.77 -15.93 27.11
CA ASP A 188 40.72 -16.47 27.98
C ASP A 188 40.50 -17.96 27.70
N ILE A 189 40.60 -18.37 26.43
CA ILE A 189 40.52 -19.78 26.01
C ILE A 189 41.72 -20.57 26.56
N LYS A 190 42.94 -20.02 26.46
CA LYS A 190 44.15 -20.67 27.00
C LYS A 190 44.08 -20.86 28.52
N ARG A 191 43.64 -19.85 29.26
CA ARG A 191 43.46 -19.95 30.72
C ARG A 191 42.40 -20.98 31.10
N ALA A 192 41.29 -21.03 30.37
CA ALA A 192 40.27 -22.05 30.59
C ALA A 192 40.81 -23.46 30.30
N MET A 193 41.61 -23.64 29.24
CA MET A 193 42.27 -24.92 28.95
C MET A 193 43.28 -25.34 30.02
N GLU A 194 44.11 -24.41 30.51
CA GLU A 194 45.07 -24.69 31.57
C GLU A 194 44.37 -25.10 32.87
N GLN A 195 43.27 -24.43 33.23
CA GLN A 195 42.46 -24.81 34.39
C GLN A 195 41.86 -26.22 34.26
N VAL A 196 41.33 -26.58 33.08
CA VAL A 196 40.81 -27.93 32.81
C VAL A 196 41.92 -28.98 32.86
N LEU A 197 43.13 -28.66 32.38
CA LEU A 197 44.29 -29.57 32.44
C LEU A 197 44.79 -29.76 33.87
N ILE A 198 44.78 -28.71 34.69
CA ILE A 198 45.13 -28.77 36.11
C ILE A 198 44.08 -29.56 36.90
N GLU A 199 42.78 -29.34 36.65
CA GLU A 199 41.72 -30.13 37.28
C GLU A 199 41.84 -31.62 36.93
N ARG A 200 42.09 -31.96 35.65
CA ARG A 200 42.28 -33.36 35.24
C ARG A 200 43.53 -34.00 35.82
N SER A 201 44.63 -33.27 35.97
CA SER A 201 45.85 -33.82 36.57
C SER A 201 45.67 -34.08 38.06
N VAL A 202 44.91 -33.23 38.77
CA VAL A 202 44.53 -33.39 40.19
C VAL A 202 43.52 -34.53 40.38
N THR A 203 42.58 -34.74 39.46
CA THR A 203 41.63 -35.87 39.54
C THR A 203 42.32 -37.21 39.26
N ASN A 204 43.24 -37.28 38.30
CA ASN A 204 44.01 -38.50 38.00
C ASN A 204 45.05 -38.86 39.07
N THR A 205 45.38 -37.96 40.02
CA THR A 205 46.25 -38.28 41.17
C THR A 205 45.48 -38.80 42.38
N ASN A 206 44.15 -38.73 42.36
CA ASN A 206 43.27 -39.13 43.46
C ASN A 206 42.41 -40.38 43.15
N GLU A 207 42.56 -40.99 41.97
CA GLU A 207 42.04 -42.34 41.71
C GLU A 207 43.14 -43.38 42.00
N PRO A 208 42.90 -44.35 42.92
CA PRO A 208 43.83 -45.42 43.26
C PRO A 208 43.94 -46.51 42.20
#